data_AF-A0A2A5G8V7-F1
#
_entry.id   AF-A0A2A5G8V7-F1
#
_cell.length_a   1.000
_cell.length_b   1.000
_cell.length_c   1.000
_cell.angle_alpha   90.00
_cell.angle_beta   90.00
_cell.angle_gamma   90.00
#
_symmetry.space_group_name_H-M   'P 1'
#
loop_
_entity.id
_entity.type
_entity.pdbx_description
1 polymer ?
#
loop_
_entity_poly.entity_id
_entity_poly.type
_entity_poly.pdbx_seq_one_letter_code
_entity_poly.pdbx_strand_id
1 'polypeptide(L)'
;MRGIGSDSAYHNEFQRFTKKLKKRIYELRKEKGFTQEEMEKFELSYRQFKRIESGETINMTLSNLFKIAKAFKLKPHELLDL
;
A
#
# COMPACT_ATOMS: atom_id res chain seq x y z
N MET A 1 10.40 -2.16 17.61
CA MET A 1 9.81 -2.33 16.27
C MET A 1 9.83 -0.97 15.56
N ARG A 2 10.17 -0.86 14.27
CA ARG A 2 9.97 0.40 13.53
C ARG A 2 8.49 0.47 13.13
N GLY A 3 7.69 1.33 13.78
CA GLY A 3 6.25 1.50 13.51
C GLY A 3 5.35 1.28 14.74
N ILE A 4 4.04 1.16 14.52
CA ILE A 4 3.04 0.95 15.56
C ILE A 4 3.00 -0.53 15.96
N GLY A 5 3.51 -0.84 17.15
CA GLY A 5 3.53 -2.19 17.74
C GLY A 5 2.16 -2.67 18.22
N SER A 6 2.07 -3.94 18.62
CA SER A 6 0.86 -4.54 19.20
C SER A 6 0.49 -4.00 20.58
N ASP A 7 1.47 -3.43 21.27
CA ASP A 7 1.40 -2.78 22.58
C ASP A 7 0.98 -1.30 22.50
N SER A 8 0.88 -0.73 21.30
CA SER A 8 0.50 0.67 21.11
C SER A 8 -1.00 0.90 21.24
N ALA A 9 -1.39 2.01 21.89
CA ALA A 9 -2.79 2.47 21.90
C ALA A 9 -3.36 2.71 20.49
N TYR A 10 -2.50 3.02 19.51
CA TYR A 10 -2.88 3.26 18.12
C TYR A 10 -2.96 1.98 17.27
N HIS A 11 -2.68 0.80 17.84
CA HIS A 11 -2.55 -0.44 17.08
C HIS A 11 -3.80 -0.76 16.25
N ASN A 12 -4.96 -0.80 16.92
CA ASN A 12 -6.22 -1.18 16.27
C ASN A 12 -6.65 -0.18 15.20
N GLU A 13 -6.41 1.12 15.43
CA GLU A 13 -6.69 2.16 14.46
C GLU A 13 -5.79 2.03 13.23
N PHE A 14 -4.49 1.85 13.45
CA PHE A 14 -3.51 1.67 12.38
C PHE A 14 -3.76 0.40 11.55
N GLN A 15 -4.20 -0.70 12.17
CA GLN A 15 -4.60 -1.91 11.46
C GLN A 15 -5.81 -1.65 10.54
N ARG A 16 -6.82 -0.92 11.01
CA ARG A 16 -7.99 -0.54 10.19
C ARG A 16 -7.60 0.36 9.03
N PHE A 17 -6.78 1.39 9.30
CA PHE A 17 -6.25 2.28 8.28
C PHE A 17 -5.47 1.51 7.21
N THR A 18 -4.54 0.65 7.64
CA THR A 18 -3.73 -0.17 6.74
C THR A 18 -4.59 -1.12 5.89
N LYS A 19 -5.64 -1.71 6.48
CA LYS A 19 -6.59 -2.57 5.74
C LYS A 19 -7.36 -1.80 4.67
N LYS A 20 -7.86 -0.60 4.99
CA LYS A 20 -8.54 0.28 4.01
C LYS A 20 -7.60 0.66 2.87
N LEU A 21 -6.39 1.09 3.19
CA LEU A 21 -5.40 1.50 2.20
C LEU A 21 -5.03 0.35 1.25
N LYS A 22 -4.78 -0.86 1.79
CA LYS A 22 -4.49 -2.06 0.99
C LYS A 22 -5.64 -2.38 0.03
N LYS A 23 -6.88 -2.29 0.51
CA LYS A 23 -8.08 -2.50 -0.32
C LYS A 23 -8.15 -1.50 -1.47
N ARG A 24 -7.94 -0.20 -1.19
CA ARG A 24 -7.90 0.84 -2.23
C ARG A 24 -6.80 0.59 -3.26
N ILE A 25 -5.59 0.22 -2.83
CA ILE A 25 -4.47 -0.11 -3.72
C ILE A 25 -4.83 -1.27 -4.66
N TYR A 26 -5.44 -2.32 -4.11
CA TYR A 26 -5.91 -3.47 -4.88
C TYR A 26 -6.97 -3.07 -5.91
N GLU A 27 -7.98 -2.29 -5.50
CA GLU A 27 -9.05 -1.80 -6.37
C GLU A 27 -8.49 -0.94 -7.51
N LEU A 28 -7.62 0.02 -7.21
CA LEU A 28 -6.96 0.87 -8.20
C LEU A 28 -6.15 0.05 -9.20
N ARG A 29 -5.39 -0.95 -8.73
CA ARG A 29 -4.63 -1.83 -9.63
C ARG A 29 -5.56 -2.57 -10.59
N LYS A 30 -6.67 -3.12 -10.08
CA LYS A 30 -7.66 -3.85 -10.87
C LYS A 30 -8.38 -2.93 -11.87
N GLU A 31 -8.73 -1.72 -11.47
CA GLU A 31 -9.32 -0.70 -12.35
C GLU A 31 -8.39 -0.34 -13.51
N LYS A 32 -7.09 -0.23 -13.26
CA LYS A 32 -6.08 0.03 -14.30
C LYS A 32 -5.69 -1.20 -15.12
N GLY A 33 -6.22 -2.38 -14.79
CA GLY A 33 -5.94 -3.63 -15.52
C GLY A 33 -4.54 -4.18 -15.31
N PHE A 34 -3.79 -3.71 -14.31
CA PHE A 34 -2.41 -4.15 -14.09
C PHE A 34 -2.34 -5.49 -13.35
N THR A 35 -1.42 -6.36 -13.76
CA THR A 35 -1.01 -7.51 -12.94
C THR A 35 -0.11 -7.06 -11.78
N GLN A 36 0.15 -7.95 -10.82
CA GLN A 36 1.10 -7.65 -9.74
C GLN A 36 2.54 -7.52 -10.27
N GLU A 37 2.91 -8.30 -11.29
CA GLU A 37 4.24 -8.25 -11.92
C GLU A 37 4.45 -6.94 -12.68
N GLU A 38 3.40 -6.40 -13.30
CA GLU A 38 3.48 -5.13 -14.01
C GLU A 38 3.78 -3.93 -13.10
N MET A 39 3.63 -4.08 -11.77
CA MET A 39 4.01 -3.05 -10.83
C MET A 39 5.52 -2.79 -10.80
N GLU A 40 6.33 -3.73 -11.30
CA GLU A 40 7.78 -3.56 -11.45
C GLU A 40 8.16 -2.41 -12.38
N LYS A 41 7.29 -2.10 -13.36
CA LYS A 41 7.42 -0.93 -14.25
C LYS A 41 7.42 0.39 -13.47
N PHE A 42 6.95 0.39 -12.21
CA PHE A 42 6.88 1.53 -11.31
C PHE A 42 7.84 1.41 -10.12
N GLU A 43 8.93 0.67 -10.30
CA GLU A 43 9.99 0.47 -9.30
C GLU A 43 9.50 -0.19 -7.99
N LEU A 44 8.44 -0.99 -8.06
CA LEU A 44 7.93 -1.82 -6.98
C LEU A 44 8.15 -3.27 -7.37
N SER A 45 9.14 -3.94 -6.76
CA SER A 45 9.39 -5.36 -7.09
C SER A 45 8.12 -6.19 -6.87
N TYR A 46 7.91 -7.21 -7.70
CA TYR A 46 6.76 -8.10 -7.59
C TYR A 46 6.59 -8.63 -6.16
N ARG A 47 7.69 -9.06 -5.52
CA ARG A 47 7.70 -9.54 -4.14
C ARG A 47 7.24 -8.47 -3.14
N GLN A 48 7.72 -7.24 -3.26
CA GLN A 48 7.30 -6.15 -2.37
C GLN A 48 5.81 -5.85 -2.55
N PHE A 49 5.35 -5.74 -3.79
CA PHE A 49 3.97 -5.42 -4.09
C PHE A 49 3.00 -6.53 -3.64
N LYS A 50 3.37 -7.79 -3.89
CA LYS A 50 2.63 -8.96 -3.41
C LYS A 50 2.44 -8.94 -1.89
N ARG A 51 3.48 -8.61 -1.12
CA ARG A 51 3.40 -8.50 0.36
C ARG A 51 2.52 -7.35 0.82
N ILE A 52 2.46 -6.26 0.06
CA ILE A 52 1.55 -5.14 0.33
C ILE A 52 0.09 -5.61 0.17
N GLU A 53 -0.25 -6.24 -0.95
CA GLU A 53 -1.62 -6.71 -1.20
C GLU A 53 -2.03 -7.90 -0.33
N SER A 54 -1.12 -8.86 -0.05
CA SER A 54 -1.42 -10.03 0.78
C SER A 54 -1.66 -9.69 2.25
N GLY A 55 -1.23 -8.49 2.67
CA GLY A 55 -1.37 -8.05 4.04
C GLY A 55 -0.12 -8.30 4.91
N GLU A 56 0.87 -9.04 4.41
CA GLU A 56 2.13 -9.34 5.12
C GLU A 56 2.96 -8.09 5.45
N THR A 57 2.86 -7.04 4.64
CA THR A 57 3.51 -5.77 4.94
C THR A 57 2.70 -5.04 6.01
N ILE A 58 3.22 -5.01 7.24
CA ILE A 58 2.64 -4.27 8.36
C ILE A 58 2.91 -2.77 8.21
N ASN A 59 4.09 -2.39 7.74
CA ASN A 59 4.50 -0.99 7.59
C ASN A 59 4.91 -0.68 6.14
N MET A 60 4.05 0.00 5.39
CA MET A 60 4.44 0.62 4.12
C MET A 60 5.29 1.86 4.37
N THR A 61 6.36 2.02 3.60
CA THR A 61 7.19 3.23 3.66
C THR A 61 6.56 4.35 2.84
N LEU A 62 6.98 5.60 3.11
CA LEU A 62 6.60 6.75 2.29
C LEU A 62 7.04 6.59 0.82
N SER A 63 8.18 5.94 0.58
CA SER A 63 8.64 5.62 -0.78
C SER A 63 7.67 4.68 -1.51
N ASN A 64 7.18 3.64 -0.84
CA ASN A 64 6.18 2.74 -1.43
C ASN A 64 4.90 3.52 -1.78
N LEU A 65 4.40 4.35 -0.86
CA LEU A 65 3.21 5.18 -1.10
C LEU A 65 3.40 6.11 -2.31
N PHE A 66 4.55 6.76 -2.41
CA PHE A 66 4.85 7.66 -3.51
C PHE A 66 4.88 6.92 -4.86
N LYS A 67 5.56 5.77 -4.92
CA LYS A 67 5.64 4.94 -6.14
C LYS A 67 4.27 4.42 -6.57
N ILE A 68 3.46 3.95 -5.61
CA ILE A 68 2.10 3.47 -5.88
C ILE A 68 1.22 4.61 -6.39
N ALA A 69 1.28 5.80 -5.77
CA ALA A 69 0.54 6.96 -6.25
C ALA A 69 0.93 7.31 -7.70
N LYS A 70 2.23 7.31 -8.03
CA LYS A 70 2.71 7.53 -9.40
C LYS A 70 2.24 6.46 -10.38
N ALA A 71 2.26 5.18 -9.98
CA ALA A 71 1.76 4.07 -10.79
C ALA A 71 0.30 4.26 -11.21
N PHE A 72 -0.52 4.80 -10.31
CA PHE A 72 -1.94 5.04 -10.55
C PHE A 72 -2.26 6.45 -11.05
N LYS A 73 -1.25 7.25 -11.39
CA LYS A 73 -1.37 8.66 -11.83
C LYS A 73 -2.09 9.56 -10.82
N LEU A 74 -1.84 9.30 -9.53
CA LEU A 74 -2.37 10.06 -8.39
C LEU A 74 -1.26 10.86 -7.70
N LYS A 75 -1.66 11.88 -6.94
CA LYS A 75 -0.86 12.51 -5.89
C LYS A 75 -0.94 11.66 -4.61
N PRO A 76 0.09 11.67 -3.74
CA PRO A 76 0.08 10.86 -2.52
C PRO A 76 -1.13 11.09 -1.60
N HIS A 77 -1.65 12.32 -1.49
CA HIS A 77 -2.83 12.58 -0.66
C HIS A 77 -4.10 11.95 -1.24
N GLU A 78 -4.24 11.89 -2.56
CA GLU A 78 -5.39 11.25 -3.23
C GLU A 78 -5.36 9.72 -3.01
N LEU A 79 -4.17 9.13 -2.85
CA LEU A 79 -4.04 7.72 -2.49
C LEU A 79 -4.49 7.46 -1.04
N LEU A 80 -4.32 8.44 -0.15
CA LEU A 80 -4.60 8.34 1.28
C LEU A 80 -6.01 8.80 1.68
N ASP A 81 -6.80 9.27 0.74
CA ASP A 81 -8.21 9.64 0.93
C ASP A 81 -9.09 8.37 1.09
N LEU A 82 -9.40 8.00 2.35
CA LEU A 82 -9.90 6.68 2.80
C LEU A 82 -11.03 6.73 3.86
#